data_AF-A0A8T3Z8R8-F1
#
_entry.id   AF-A0A8T3Z8R8-F1
#
_cell.length_a   1.000
_cell.length_b   1.000
_cell.length_c   1.000
_cell.angle_alpha   90.00
_cell.angle_beta   90.00
_cell.angle_gamma   90.00
#
_symmetry.space_group_name_H-M   'P 1'
#
loop_
_entity.id
_entity.type
_entity.pdbx_description
1 polymer ?
#
loop_
_entity_poly.entity_id
_entity_poly.type
_entity_poly.pdbx_seq_one_letter_code
_entity_poly.pdbx_strand_id
1 'polypeptide(L)'
;MKIPKNQKKYCPKCKKHTEHTVEESKRRPRKQNSKSQRRFLRKLAGYGSFPKENPKGREKPTRKVDFRYKCLTCNKKHSIGEGFRIKKIEFSK
;
A
#
# COMPACT_ATOMS: atom_id res chain seq x y z
N MET A 1 -1.64 -4.70 17.50
CA MET A 1 -1.52 -6.16 17.30
C MET A 1 -0.08 -6.46 16.95
N LYS A 2 0.50 -7.51 17.54
CA LYS A 2 1.87 -7.95 17.26
C LYS A 2 1.86 -8.96 16.11
N ILE A 3 2.67 -8.72 15.09
CA ILE A 3 2.81 -9.59 13.92
C ILE A 3 4.28 -10.01 13.81
N PRO A 4 4.61 -11.31 13.67
CA PRO A 4 5.99 -11.72 13.51
C PRO A 4 6.55 -11.23 12.18
N LYS A 5 7.77 -10.70 12.22
CA LYS A 5 8.45 -10.14 11.04
C LYS A 5 8.75 -11.19 9.99
N ASN A 6 9.01 -12.43 10.40
CA ASN A 6 9.25 -13.57 9.52
C ASN A 6 8.15 -14.63 9.69
N GLN A 7 7.61 -15.12 8.58
CA GLN A 7 6.55 -16.13 8.55
C GLN A 7 6.81 -17.15 7.44
N LYS A 8 6.58 -18.44 7.69
CA LYS A 8 6.61 -19.46 6.63
C LYS A 8 5.29 -19.44 5.86
N LYS A 9 5.36 -19.20 4.56
CA LYS A 9 4.21 -19.15 3.64
C LYS A 9 4.55 -19.73 2.28
N TYR A 10 3.53 -20.07 1.50
CA TYR A 10 3.70 -20.52 0.12
C TYR A 10 4.19 -19.38 -0.77
N CYS A 11 5.27 -19.61 -1.51
CA CYS A 11 5.74 -18.66 -2.52
C CYS A 11 5.25 -19.10 -3.92
N PRO A 12 4.44 -18.30 -4.63
CA PRO A 12 3.92 -18.67 -5.96
C PRO A 12 5.01 -18.74 -7.03
N LYS A 13 6.16 -18.09 -6.81
CA LYS A 13 7.28 -18.09 -7.75
C LYS A 13 8.19 -19.30 -7.57
N CYS A 14 8.46 -19.69 -6.33
CA CYS A 14 9.28 -20.87 -6.01
C CYS A 14 8.46 -22.16 -5.95
N LYS A 15 7.12 -22.05 -5.92
CA LYS A 15 6.16 -23.16 -5.77
C LYS A 15 6.37 -24.04 -4.53
N LYS A 16 6.99 -23.49 -3.49
CA LYS A 16 7.25 -24.17 -2.21
C LYS A 16 7.02 -23.23 -1.04
N HIS A 17 6.85 -23.80 0.15
CA HIS A 17 6.77 -23.03 1.39
C HIS A 17 8.17 -22.54 1.78
N THR A 18 8.31 -21.22 1.94
CA THR A 18 9.57 -20.59 2.34
C THR A 18 9.32 -19.56 3.42
N GLU A 19 10.38 -19.12 4.07
CA GLU A 19 10.33 -17.97 4.97
C GLU A 19 10.15 -16.68 4.18
N HIS A 20 9.23 -15.85 4.67
CA HIS A 20 8.88 -14.56 4.10
C HIS A 20 8.99 -13.48 5.15
N THR A 21 9.60 -12.35 4.78
CA THR A 21 9.57 -11.13 5.58
C THR A 21 8.28 -10.37 5.29
N VAL A 22 7.55 -10.03 6.35
CA VAL A 22 6.32 -9.24 6.29
C VAL A 22 6.67 -7.76 6.31
N GLU A 23 6.19 -7.02 5.31
CA GLU A 23 6.38 -5.58 5.20
C GLU A 23 5.03 -4.87 5.06
N GLU A 24 4.91 -3.68 5.67
CA GLU A 24 3.79 -2.79 5.42
C GLU A 24 4.03 -1.95 4.15
N SER A 25 3.02 -1.92 3.28
CA SER A 25 3.05 -1.18 2.01
C SER A 25 2.93 0.33 2.25
N LYS A 26 3.98 1.08 1.85
CA LYS A 26 3.98 2.55 1.93
C LYS A 26 3.42 3.18 0.65
N ARG A 27 2.53 4.17 0.82
CA ARG A 27 2.01 4.97 -0.30
C ARG A 27 3.07 5.95 -0.79
N ARG A 28 3.14 6.13 -2.11
CA ARG A 28 3.99 7.13 -2.77
C ARG A 28 3.15 8.33 -3.21
N PRO A 29 3.75 9.53 -3.33
CA PRO A 29 3.06 10.70 -3.88
C PRO A 29 2.63 10.45 -5.34
N ARG A 30 1.63 11.21 -5.78
CA ARG A 30 1.09 11.10 -7.14
C ARG A 30 2.13 11.56 -8.16
N LYS A 31 2.29 10.82 -9.26
CA LYS A 31 3.18 11.20 -10.37
C LYS A 31 2.59 12.36 -11.20
N GLN A 32 3.42 13.36 -11.51
CA GLN A 32 3.06 14.51 -12.35
C GLN A 32 2.66 14.12 -13.78
N ASN A 33 3.39 13.17 -14.37
CA ASN A 33 3.17 12.75 -15.76
C ASN A 33 1.93 11.84 -15.95
N SER A 34 1.23 11.49 -14.87
CA SER A 34 0.00 10.69 -14.98
C SER A 34 -1.08 11.43 -15.77
N LYS A 35 -1.82 10.73 -16.63
CA LYS A 35 -2.88 11.32 -17.49
C LYS A 35 -3.86 12.18 -16.68
N SER A 36 -4.24 11.71 -15.49
CA SER A 36 -5.15 12.45 -14.62
C SER A 36 -4.53 13.71 -14.02
N GLN A 37 -3.24 13.69 -13.66
CA GLN A 37 -2.60 14.89 -13.10
C GLN A 37 -2.40 15.94 -14.19
N ARG A 38 -1.98 15.53 -15.39
CA ARG A 38 -1.90 16.42 -16.57
C ARG A 38 -3.24 17.11 -16.87
N ARG A 39 -4.34 16.33 -16.88
CA ARG A 39 -5.70 16.87 -17.07
C ARG A 39 -6.09 17.86 -15.97
N PHE A 40 -5.75 17.57 -14.71
CA PHE A 40 -6.06 18.44 -13.59
C PHE A 40 -5.29 19.76 -13.67
N LEU A 41 -3.98 19.72 -13.96
CA LEU A 41 -3.16 20.91 -14.14
C LEU A 41 -3.65 21.78 -15.30
N ARG A 42 -4.06 21.16 -16.42
CA ARG A 42 -4.67 21.91 -17.55
C ARG A 42 -5.97 22.61 -17.16
N LYS A 43 -6.81 21.98 -16.32
CA LYS A 43 -8.06 22.59 -15.84
C LYS A 43 -7.83 23.67 -14.77
N LEU A 44 -6.71 23.58 -14.05
CA LEU A 44 -6.33 24.54 -13.03
C LEU A 44 -5.68 25.79 -13.63
N ALA A 45 -5.08 25.67 -14.83
CA ALA A 45 -4.43 26.77 -15.52
C ALA A 45 -5.44 27.85 -15.97
N GLY A 46 -5.05 29.11 -15.83
CA GLY A 46 -5.88 30.27 -16.15
C GLY A 46 -6.62 30.81 -14.93
N TYR A 47 -7.62 31.66 -15.18
CA TYR A 47 -8.47 32.24 -14.15
C TYR A 47 -9.70 31.35 -13.93
N GLY A 48 -10.00 31.03 -12.67
CA GLY A 48 -11.15 30.22 -12.32
C GLY A 48 -11.12 29.73 -10.87
N SER A 49 -12.26 29.19 -10.43
CA SER A 49 -12.38 28.53 -9.13
C SER A 49 -11.80 27.11 -9.16
N PHE A 50 -11.65 26.48 -8.00
CA PHE A 50 -11.06 25.15 -7.90
C PHE A 50 -11.92 24.09 -8.62
N PRO A 51 -11.37 23.32 -9.58
CA PRO A 51 -12.17 22.60 -10.58
C PRO A 51 -12.76 21.26 -10.12
N LYS A 52 -12.60 20.86 -8.85
CA LYS A 52 -13.03 19.57 -8.29
C LYS A 52 -13.44 19.68 -6.82
N GLU A 53 -14.22 18.72 -6.32
CA GLU A 53 -14.52 18.63 -4.89
C GLU A 53 -13.25 18.43 -4.05
N ASN A 54 -13.16 19.11 -2.90
CA ASN A 54 -12.03 19.00 -1.97
C ASN A 54 -12.52 18.69 -0.53
N PRO A 55 -12.94 17.44 -0.25
CA PRO A 55 -13.41 17.06 1.08
C PRO A 55 -12.26 17.06 2.09
N LYS A 56 -12.38 17.88 3.14
CA LYS A 56 -11.43 17.95 4.26
C LYS A 56 -11.75 16.87 5.29
N GLY A 57 -10.74 16.18 5.82
CA GLY A 57 -10.90 15.25 6.96
C GLY A 57 -11.60 13.91 6.66
N ARG A 58 -11.64 13.45 5.39
CA ARG A 58 -12.28 12.19 5.01
C ARG A 58 -11.43 10.94 5.35
N GLU A 59 -10.89 10.87 6.56
CA GLU A 59 -10.14 9.70 7.03
C GLU A 59 -10.98 8.87 8.00
N LYS A 60 -11.09 7.56 7.73
CA LYS A 60 -11.68 6.62 8.69
C LYS A 60 -10.72 6.41 9.86
N PRO A 61 -11.23 6.19 11.08
CA PRO A 61 -10.40 5.97 12.27
C PRO A 61 -9.52 4.71 12.16
N THR A 62 -9.92 3.71 11.37
CA THR A 62 -9.11 2.54 11.04
C THR A 62 -9.18 2.20 9.56
N ARG A 63 -8.08 1.64 9.03
CA ARG A 63 -7.93 1.22 7.63
C ARG A 63 -7.51 -0.25 7.58
N LYS A 64 -7.83 -0.92 6.46
CA LYS A 64 -7.26 -2.23 6.14
C LYS A 64 -5.79 -2.03 5.79
N VAL A 65 -4.92 -2.88 6.33
CA VAL A 65 -3.47 -2.79 6.12
C VAL A 65 -3.07 -3.63 4.91
N ASP A 66 -2.28 -3.05 4.00
CA ASP A 66 -1.72 -3.79 2.87
C ASP A 66 -0.37 -4.41 3.27
N PHE A 67 -0.35 -5.74 3.46
CA PHE A 67 0.85 -6.50 3.78
C PHE A 67 1.48 -7.07 2.51
N ARG A 68 2.81 -6.94 2.41
CA ARG A 68 3.60 -7.57 1.36
C ARG A 68 4.54 -8.60 1.97
N TYR A 69 4.52 -9.80 1.39
CA TYR A 69 5.37 -10.90 1.80
C TYR A 69 6.55 -11.00 0.84
N LYS A 70 7.74 -10.66 1.33
CA LYS A 70 8.99 -10.80 0.57
C LYS A 70 9.58 -12.18 0.82
N CYS A 71 9.67 -13.00 -0.22
CA CYS A 71 10.30 -14.31 -0.12
C CYS A 71 11.81 -14.16 0.07
N LEU A 72 12.41 -14.83 1.06
CA LEU A 72 13.86 -14.78 1.27
C LEU A 72 14.66 -15.49 0.16
N THR A 73 14.09 -16.51 -0.48
CA THR A 73 14.80 -17.29 -1.51
C THR A 73 14.85 -16.61 -2.87
N CYS A 74 13.73 -16.05 -3.36
CA CYS A 74 13.68 -15.40 -4.67
C CYS A 74 13.57 -13.87 -4.64
N ASN A 75 13.52 -13.27 -3.45
CA ASN A 75 13.35 -11.83 -3.22
C ASN A 75 12.10 -11.18 -3.84
N LYS A 76 11.22 -11.95 -4.48
CA LYS A 76 9.97 -11.47 -5.05
C LYS A 76 8.95 -11.24 -3.93
N LYS A 77 8.17 -10.17 -4.09
CA LYS A 77 7.09 -9.80 -3.17
C LYS A 77 5.74 -10.21 -3.76
N HIS A 78 4.85 -10.68 -2.91
CA HIS A 78 3.46 -10.92 -3.27
C HIS A 78 2.54 -10.53 -2.11
N SER A 79 1.29 -10.23 -2.43
CA SER A 79 0.22 -10.00 -1.47
C SER A 79 -0.60 -11.27 -1.29
N ILE A 80 -1.11 -11.50 -0.08
CA ILE A 80 -1.99 -12.64 0.21
C ILE A 80 -3.31 -12.08 0.72
N GLY A 81 -4.38 -12.31 -0.03
CA GLY A 81 -5.72 -11.88 0.32
C GLY A 81 -5.85 -10.38 0.57
N GLU A 82 -6.94 -10.00 1.23
CA GLU A 82 -7.14 -8.65 1.72
C GLU A 82 -6.61 -8.49 3.15
N GLY A 83 -6.15 -7.29 3.45
CA GLY A 83 -5.82 -6.90 4.81
C GLY A 83 -7.02 -6.82 5.75
N PHE A 84 -6.73 -6.85 7.05
CA PHE A 84 -7.71 -6.62 8.11
C PHE A 84 -7.55 -5.23 8.73
N ARG A 85 -8.60 -4.75 9.43
CA ARG A 85 -8.60 -3.41 10.06
C ARG A 85 -7.90 -3.45 11.42
N ILE A 86 -6.98 -2.52 11.64
CA ILE A 86 -6.23 -2.39 12.90
C ILE A 86 -5.94 -0.90 13.16
N LYS A 87 -5.81 -0.52 14.44
CA LYS A 87 -5.33 0.82 14.84
C LYS A 87 -3.80 0.96 14.81
N LYS A 88 -3.08 0.01 15.42
CA LYS A 88 -1.61 0.01 15.53
C LYS A 88 -1.03 -1.37 15.22
N ILE A 89 0.03 -1.39 14.42
CA ILE A 89 0.80 -2.58 14.07
C ILE A 89 2.16 -2.50 14.74
N GLU A 90 2.56 -3.60 15.36
CA GLU A 90 3.90 -3.77 15.92
C GLU A 90 4.49 -5.05 15.34
N PHE A 91 5.68 -4.97 14.76
CA PHE A 91 6.38 -6.13 14.25
C PHE A 91 7.27 -6.71 15.36
N SER A 92 6.94 -7.92 15.84
CA SER A 92 7.82 -8.65 16.75
C SER A 92 8.97 -9.28 15.96
N LYS A 93 10.15 -9.38 16.60
CA LYS A 93 11.31 -10.09 16.02
C LYS A 93 10.92 -11.52 15.64
#